data_AF-A0A8C6UW60-F1
#
_entry.id   AF-A0A8C6UW60-F1
#
_cell.length_a   1.000
_cell.length_b   1.000
_cell.length_c   1.000
_cell.angle_alpha   90.00
_cell.angle_beta   90.00
_cell.angle_gamma   90.00
#
_symmetry.space_group_name_H-M   'P 1'
#
loop_
_entity.id
_entity.type
_entity.pdbx_description
1 polymer ?
#
loop_
_entity_poly.entity_id
_entity_poly.type
_entity_poly.pdbx_seq_one_letter_code
_entity_poly.pdbx_strand_id
1 'polypeptide(L)'
;MVTQHGKPMFTKVCTEGRLIVEFAFDDLMRIKTWHFTIRQYRELIPRSILAMHAQDPQVLEQLSKNITRMGLTNFTLNYLRLCVILEPMQELMSRHKTYNLSPRDCLKTCLFQKWQRMVAPPGRDGGRRAHADGRGVRRRGRAPHHAPGEHAVRRHQRAGRGRRLPQLPRARQQPPWSTKPPSGPESKPESTAPQPTQ
;
A
#
# COMPACT_ATOMS: atom_id res chain seq x y z
N MET A 1 -20.27 -9.55 15.72
CA MET A 1 -20.29 -10.07 14.32
C MET A 1 -20.74 -11.52 14.36
N VAL A 2 -21.58 -11.95 13.43
CA VAL A 2 -22.07 -13.34 13.38
C VAL A 2 -21.88 -13.87 11.97
N THR A 3 -21.23 -15.02 11.82
CA THR A 3 -21.04 -15.70 10.53
C THR A 3 -21.61 -17.11 10.57
N GLN A 4 -22.17 -17.56 9.45
CA GLN A 4 -22.65 -18.94 9.28
C GLN A 4 -21.78 -19.63 8.25
N HIS A 5 -21.21 -20.76 8.63
CA HIS A 5 -20.44 -21.62 7.75
C HIS A 5 -21.39 -22.62 7.06
N GLY A 6 -21.16 -22.86 5.77
CA GLY A 6 -21.95 -23.81 5.00
C GLY A 6 -21.46 -25.25 5.18
N LYS A 7 -21.85 -26.13 4.25
CA LYS A 7 -21.39 -27.53 4.22
C LYS A 7 -19.85 -27.63 4.25
N PRO A 8 -19.27 -28.68 4.87
CA PRO A 8 -19.94 -29.83 5.50
C PRO A 8 -20.40 -29.57 6.94
N MET A 9 -19.91 -28.51 7.59
CA MET A 9 -20.22 -28.23 9.00
C MET A 9 -20.91 -26.87 9.12
N PHE A 10 -22.21 -26.91 9.39
CA PHE A 10 -23.09 -25.74 9.54
C PHE A 10 -22.83 -24.96 10.84
N THR A 11 -21.57 -24.58 11.08
CA THR A 11 -21.12 -23.92 12.31
C THR A 11 -21.48 -22.44 12.27
N LYS A 12 -22.04 -21.94 13.37
CA LYS A 12 -22.28 -20.50 13.56
C LYS A 12 -21.19 -19.94 14.46
N VAL A 13 -20.46 -18.94 13.98
CA VAL A 13 -19.43 -18.26 14.76
C VAL A 13 -19.96 -16.91 15.22
N CYS A 14 -19.93 -16.69 16.53
CA CYS A 14 -20.33 -15.44 17.17
C CYS A 14 -19.08 -14.75 17.71
N THR A 15 -18.71 -13.62 17.13
CA THR A 15 -17.54 -12.83 17.49
C THR A 15 -17.99 -11.54 18.16
N GLU A 16 -17.65 -11.39 19.44
CA GLU A 16 -18.03 -10.27 20.28
C GLU A 16 -16.87 -9.30 20.47
N GLY A 17 -17.19 -8.02 20.59
CA GLY A 17 -16.19 -6.98 20.61
C GLY A 17 -16.77 -5.58 20.67
N ARG A 18 -15.88 -4.57 20.66
CA ARG A 18 -16.26 -3.16 20.55
C ARG A 18 -16.18 -2.74 19.10
N LEU A 19 -17.29 -2.24 18.56
CA LEU A 19 -17.34 -1.64 17.24
C LEU A 19 -17.43 -0.12 17.37
N ILE A 20 -16.50 0.60 16.73
CA ILE A 20 -16.51 2.06 16.59
C ILE A 20 -16.65 2.35 15.09
N VAL A 21 -17.61 3.19 14.75
CA VAL A 21 -17.88 3.59 13.36
C VAL A 21 -17.98 5.11 13.33
N GLU A 22 -17.20 5.75 12.48
CA GLU A 22 -17.35 7.17 12.19
C GLU A 22 -18.01 7.33 10.83
N PHE A 23 -19.02 8.18 10.77
CA PHE A 23 -19.72 8.51 9.53
C PHE A 23 -19.20 9.85 8.99
N ALA A 24 -19.11 9.94 7.67
CA ALA A 24 -18.92 11.21 7.00
C ALA A 24 -20.17 12.07 7.20
N PHE A 25 -19.97 13.38 7.40
CA PHE A 25 -21.07 14.34 7.44
C PHE A 25 -21.45 14.73 6.01
N ASP A 26 -22.12 13.81 5.32
CA ASP A 26 -22.70 13.97 4.00
C ASP A 26 -24.12 13.38 3.95
N ASP A 27 -24.89 13.70 2.90
CA ASP A 27 -26.29 13.24 2.78
C ASP A 27 -26.42 11.71 2.71
N LEU A 28 -25.33 11.01 2.37
CA LEU A 28 -25.29 9.56 2.22
C LEU A 28 -24.89 8.84 3.51
N MET A 29 -24.46 9.57 4.54
CA MET A 29 -23.96 9.05 5.82
C MET A 29 -23.01 7.87 5.63
N ARG A 30 -21.99 8.06 4.77
CA ARG A 30 -21.06 6.97 4.44
C ARG A 30 -20.13 6.67 5.60
N ILE A 31 -19.80 5.39 5.78
CA ILE A 31 -18.79 4.98 6.77
C ILE A 31 -17.44 5.52 6.34
N LYS A 32 -16.83 6.37 7.18
CA LYS A 32 -15.50 6.94 6.99
C LYS A 32 -14.44 6.05 7.63
N THR A 33 -14.68 5.60 8.85
CA THR A 33 -13.80 4.68 9.56
C THR A 33 -14.61 3.58 10.23
N TRP A 34 -14.03 2.39 10.28
CA TRP A 34 -14.62 1.21 10.89
C TRP A 34 -13.54 0.50 11.69
N HIS A 35 -13.70 0.48 13.02
CA HIS A 35 -12.74 -0.12 13.93
C HIS A 35 -13.44 -1.14 14.82
N PHE A 36 -13.12 -2.42 14.61
CA PHE A 36 -13.69 -3.52 15.36
C PHE A 36 -12.62 -4.21 16.22
N THR A 37 -12.75 -4.10 17.54
CA THR A 37 -11.86 -4.74 18.52
C THR A 37 -12.52 -5.99 19.08
N ILE A 38 -12.01 -7.16 18.71
CA ILE A 38 -12.52 -8.46 19.15
C ILE A 38 -12.11 -8.71 20.61
N ARG A 39 -13.05 -9.18 21.44
CA ARG A 39 -12.84 -9.54 22.85
C ARG A 39 -12.97 -11.04 23.08
N GLN A 40 -14.02 -11.65 22.55
CA GLN A 40 -14.28 -13.07 22.68
C GLN A 40 -15.00 -13.61 21.44
N TYR A 41 -14.96 -14.92 21.25
CA TYR A 41 -15.67 -15.59 20.17
C TYR A 41 -16.15 -16.97 20.61
N ARG A 42 -17.24 -17.44 19.99
CA ARG A 42 -17.83 -18.76 20.27
C ARG A 42 -18.22 -19.42 18.96
N GLU A 43 -17.92 -20.71 18.83
CA GLU A 43 -18.34 -21.55 17.71
C GLU A 43 -19.49 -22.45 18.17
N LEU A 44 -20.61 -22.40 17.46
CA LEU A 44 -21.84 -23.11 17.79
C LEU A 44 -22.08 -24.17 16.71
N ILE A 45 -22.14 -25.43 17.12
CA ILE A 45 -22.39 -26.58 16.24
C ILE A 45 -23.85 -27.01 16.39
N PRO A 46 -24.59 -27.26 15.30
CA PRO A 46 -25.96 -27.76 15.37
C PRO A 46 -26.06 -29.11 16.09
N ARG A 47 -27.08 -29.27 16.94
CA ARG A 47 -27.33 -30.53 17.66
C ARG A 47 -27.55 -31.72 16.73
N SER A 48 -28.14 -31.52 15.55
CA SER A 48 -28.35 -32.59 14.57
C SER A 48 -27.04 -33.20 14.07
N ILE A 49 -26.00 -32.39 13.85
CA ILE A 49 -24.67 -32.87 13.44
C ILE A 49 -24.02 -33.68 14.57
N LEU A 50 -24.15 -33.23 15.82
CA LEU A 50 -23.66 -33.97 16.98
C LEU A 50 -24.38 -35.32 17.14
N ALA A 51 -25.70 -35.36 16.96
CA ALA A 51 -26.47 -36.60 17.04
C ALA A 51 -26.09 -37.60 15.93
N MET A 52 -25.86 -37.12 14.71
CA MET A 52 -25.46 -37.98 13.59
C MET A 52 -24.09 -38.64 13.79
N HIS A 53 -23.15 -37.95 14.43
CA HIS A 53 -21.78 -38.44 14.65
C HIS A 53 -21.53 -38.92 16.09
N ALA A 54 -22.57 -39.13 16.88
CA ALA A 54 -22.44 -39.48 18.30
C ALA A 54 -21.73 -40.84 18.53
N GLN A 55 -21.81 -41.75 17.56
CA GLN A 55 -21.19 -43.08 17.61
C GLN A 55 -19.77 -43.12 17.06
N ASP A 56 -19.26 -41.99 16.54
CA ASP A 56 -17.91 -41.89 15.98
C ASP A 56 -17.05 -40.94 16.85
N PRO A 57 -16.24 -41.50 17.77
CA PRO A 57 -15.36 -40.70 18.62
C PRO A 57 -14.34 -39.86 17.83
N GLN A 58 -13.89 -40.32 16.65
CA GLN A 58 -12.89 -39.61 15.86
C GLN A 58 -13.45 -38.32 15.26
N VAL A 59 -14.68 -38.39 14.73
CA VAL A 59 -15.35 -37.20 14.18
C VAL A 59 -15.71 -36.21 15.29
N LEU A 60 -16.14 -36.69 16.46
CA LEU A 60 -16.45 -35.82 17.58
C LEU A 60 -15.21 -35.05 18.07
N GLU A 61 -14.04 -35.70 18.10
CA GLU A 61 -12.78 -35.01 18.39
C GLU A 61 -12.45 -33.92 17.37
N GLN A 62 -12.72 -34.15 16.08
CA GLN A 62 -12.56 -33.13 15.05
C GLN A 62 -13.53 -31.95 15.25
N LEU A 63 -14.80 -32.23 15.59
CA LEU A 63 -15.82 -31.22 15.86
C LEU A 63 -15.48 -30.36 17.07
N SER A 64 -14.73 -30.88 18.04
CA SER A 64 -14.28 -30.12 19.22
C SER A 64 -13.22 -29.05 18.90
N LYS A 65 -12.58 -29.15 17.73
CA LYS A 65 -11.51 -28.23 17.32
C LYS A 65 -12.12 -27.00 16.67
N ASN A 66 -11.67 -25.83 17.13
CA ASN A 66 -12.10 -24.56 16.54
C ASN A 66 -11.66 -24.46 15.07
N ILE A 67 -12.56 -24.01 14.20
CA ILE A 67 -12.26 -23.75 12.78
C ILE A 67 -11.79 -22.30 12.54
N THR A 68 -11.96 -21.42 13.53
CA THR A 68 -11.54 -20.02 13.47
C THR A 68 -10.42 -19.69 14.45
N ARG A 69 -9.73 -18.58 14.18
CA ARG A 69 -8.76 -17.96 15.09
C ARG A 69 -9.23 -16.54 15.40
N MET A 70 -9.45 -16.23 16.68
CA MET A 70 -10.03 -14.95 17.10
C MET A 70 -11.40 -14.67 16.43
N GLY A 71 -12.21 -15.71 16.19
CA GLY A 71 -13.52 -15.56 15.54
C GLY A 71 -13.45 -15.18 14.05
N LEU A 72 -12.28 -15.31 13.41
CA LEU A 72 -12.05 -15.10 11.98
C LEU A 72 -11.50 -16.36 11.33
N THR A 73 -11.89 -16.64 10.08
CA THR A 73 -11.34 -17.77 9.35
C THR A 73 -9.87 -17.54 8.97
N ASN A 74 -9.12 -18.63 8.77
CA ASN A 74 -7.76 -18.53 8.25
C ASN A 74 -7.71 -17.81 6.89
N PHE A 75 -8.72 -18.03 6.03
CA PHE A 75 -8.85 -17.31 4.76
C PHE A 75 -8.93 -15.79 4.97
N THR A 76 -9.81 -15.34 5.86
CA THR A 76 -9.95 -13.92 6.22
C THR A 76 -8.65 -13.35 6.81
N LEU A 77 -8.00 -14.07 7.72
CA LEU A 77 -6.74 -13.63 8.32
C LEU A 77 -5.61 -13.53 7.29
N ASN A 78 -5.53 -14.50 6.38
CA ASN A 78 -4.54 -14.48 5.30
C ASN A 78 -4.81 -13.32 4.34
N TYR A 79 -6.08 -13.06 4.00
CA TYR A 79 -6.45 -11.90 3.19
C TYR A 79 -6.04 -10.58 3.86
N LEU A 80 -6.33 -10.40 5.16
CA LEU A 80 -5.93 -9.19 5.89
C LEU A 80 -4.41 -9.02 5.96
N ARG A 81 -3.65 -10.11 6.15
CA ARG A 81 -2.17 -10.07 6.10
C ARG A 81 -1.67 -9.63 4.73
N LEU A 82 -2.30 -10.08 3.65
CA LEU A 82 -1.98 -9.62 2.30
C LEU A 82 -2.30 -8.14 2.13
N CYS A 83 -3.43 -7.64 2.64
CA CYS A 83 -3.78 -6.22 2.57
C CYS A 83 -2.70 -5.32 3.20
N VAL A 84 -2.14 -5.70 4.35
CA VAL A 84 -1.05 -4.95 5.02
C VAL A 84 0.21 -4.84 4.15
N ILE A 85 0.49 -5.86 3.33
CA ILE A 85 1.64 -5.85 2.41
C ILE A 85 1.30 -5.10 1.13
N LEU A 86 0.10 -5.32 0.59
CA LEU A 86 -0.31 -4.76 -0.69
C LEU A 86 -0.52 -3.25 -0.62
N GLU A 87 -0.94 -2.72 0.53
CA GLU A 87 -1.11 -1.28 0.75
C GLU A 87 0.16 -0.47 0.44
N PRO A 88 1.33 -0.72 1.06
CA PRO A 88 2.57 -0.03 0.69
C PRO A 88 3.08 -0.42 -0.70
N MET A 89 2.75 -1.62 -1.20
CA MET A 89 3.10 -1.97 -2.58
C MET A 89 2.41 -1.08 -3.61
N GLN A 90 1.26 -0.47 -3.32
CA GLN A 90 0.59 0.44 -4.26
C GLN A 90 1.46 1.66 -4.59
N GLU A 91 2.20 2.22 -3.62
CA GLU A 91 3.16 3.30 -3.89
C GLU A 91 4.28 2.81 -4.80
N LEU A 92 4.81 1.61 -4.56
CA LEU A 92 5.86 1.01 -5.37
C LEU A 92 5.40 0.75 -6.81
N MET A 93 4.20 0.18 -6.98
CA MET A 93 3.60 -0.09 -8.28
C MET A 93 3.35 1.20 -9.07
N SER A 94 2.87 2.25 -8.40
CA SER A 94 2.67 3.57 -9.01
C SER A 94 3.98 4.13 -9.56
N ARG A 95 5.08 4.04 -8.81
CA ARG A 95 6.41 4.51 -9.25
C ARG A 95 7.00 3.65 -10.36
N HIS A 96 6.85 2.32 -10.27
CA HIS A 96 7.25 1.42 -11.34
C HIS A 96 6.58 1.80 -12.66
N LYS A 97 5.26 2.02 -12.63
CA LYS A 97 4.48 2.43 -13.80
C LYS A 97 4.82 3.83 -14.31
N THR A 98 5.11 4.78 -13.41
CA THR A 98 5.37 6.18 -13.80
C THR A 98 6.79 6.40 -14.32
N TYR A 99 7.79 5.76 -13.72
CA TYR A 99 9.21 6.01 -14.00
C TYR A 99 9.91 4.85 -14.72
N ASN A 100 9.19 3.74 -14.96
CA ASN A 100 9.71 2.54 -15.62
C ASN A 100 10.98 1.98 -14.94
N LEU A 101 11.08 2.13 -13.63
CA LEU A 101 12.19 1.65 -12.79
C LEU A 101 11.98 0.18 -12.43
N SER A 102 13.05 -0.59 -12.17
CA SER A 102 12.85 -1.96 -11.67
C SER A 102 12.09 -1.95 -10.31
N PRO A 103 11.29 -2.98 -9.99
CA PRO A 103 10.62 -3.07 -8.70
C PRO A 103 11.59 -2.96 -7.50
N ARG A 104 12.80 -3.49 -7.65
CA ARG A 104 13.87 -3.41 -6.65
C ARG A 104 14.36 -1.98 -6.43
N ASP A 105 14.51 -1.19 -7.50
CA ASP A 105 14.92 0.21 -7.41
C ASP A 105 13.81 1.11 -6.84
N CYS A 106 12.55 0.81 -7.16
CA CYS A 106 11.39 1.47 -6.55
C CYS A 106 11.43 1.31 -5.03
N LEU A 107 11.63 0.07 -4.56
CA LEU A 107 11.73 -0.23 -3.12
C LEU A 107 12.87 0.53 -2.47
N LYS A 108 14.08 0.44 -3.03
CA LYS A 108 15.27 1.13 -2.50
C LYS A 108 15.04 2.63 -2.38
N THR A 109 14.48 3.25 -3.43
CA THR A 109 14.23 4.70 -3.47
C THR A 109 13.14 5.12 -2.48
N CYS A 110 12.04 4.35 -2.37
CA CYS A 110 10.99 4.63 -1.39
C CYS A 110 11.49 4.51 0.05
N LEU A 111 12.23 3.45 0.37
CA LEU A 111 12.79 3.25 1.71
C LEU A 111 13.75 4.38 2.07
N PHE A 112 14.63 4.77 1.15
CA PHE A 112 15.57 5.85 1.39
C PHE A 112 14.86 7.19 1.61
N GLN A 113 13.87 7.53 0.77
CA GLN A 113 13.07 8.75 0.96
C GLN A 113 12.26 8.75 2.26
N LYS A 114 11.66 7.61 2.62
CA LYS A 114 10.92 7.47 3.88
C LYS A 114 11.86 7.63 5.07
N TRP A 115 13.04 7.02 5.03
CA TRP A 115 14.09 7.17 6.02
C TRP A 115 14.55 8.64 6.14
N GLN A 116 14.85 9.31 5.03
CA GLN A 116 15.24 10.72 5.03
C GLN A 116 14.18 11.60 5.70
N ARG A 117 12.89 11.36 5.46
CA ARG A 117 11.80 12.11 6.13
C ARG A 117 11.71 11.83 7.63
N MET A 118 11.99 10.60 8.07
CA MET A 118 11.95 10.24 9.49
C MET A 118 13.16 10.78 10.26
N VAL A 119 14.32 10.90 9.61
CA VAL A 119 15.57 11.37 10.24
C VAL A 119 15.80 12.87 10.02
N ALA A 120 15.04 13.52 9.14
CA ALA A 120 15.11 14.97 8.96
C ALA A 120 14.62 15.70 10.22
N PRO A 121 15.41 16.65 10.77
CA PRO A 121 14.96 17.50 11.88
C PRO A 121 13.69 18.27 11.49
N PRO A 122 12.70 18.44 12.40
CA PRO A 122 11.39 19.04 12.12
C PRO A 122 11.39 20.53 11.70
N GLY A 123 12.52 21.10 11.28
CA GLY A 123 12.69 22.52 11.00
C GLY A 123 13.04 22.91 9.56
N ARG A 124 13.04 22.00 8.57
CA ARG A 124 13.54 22.33 7.21
C ARG A 124 12.57 22.23 6.04
N ASP A 125 11.33 21.79 6.22
CA ASP A 125 10.32 21.70 5.14
C ASP A 125 9.24 22.80 5.17
N GLY A 126 9.52 23.94 5.81
CA GLY A 126 8.59 25.10 5.84
C GLY A 126 8.82 26.19 4.77
N GLY A 127 9.87 26.09 3.94
CA GLY A 127 10.41 27.27 3.24
C GLY A 127 10.12 27.45 1.75
N ARG A 128 9.38 26.57 1.06
CA ARG A 128 9.29 26.63 -0.43
C ARG A 128 7.90 26.43 -1.05
N ARG A 129 6.80 26.71 -0.33
CA ARG A 129 5.45 26.72 -0.96
C ARG A 129 4.53 27.89 -0.61
N ALA A 130 5.00 28.92 0.09
CA ALA A 130 4.20 30.12 0.36
C ALA A 130 5.06 31.39 0.25
N HIS A 131 5.17 31.97 -0.95
CA HIS A 131 5.21 33.41 -1.22
C HIS A 131 5.63 33.67 -2.67
N ALA A 132 4.65 33.68 -3.57
CA ALA A 132 4.70 34.49 -4.78
C ALA A 132 3.27 34.96 -5.09
N ASP A 133 2.61 35.52 -4.08
CA ASP A 133 1.42 36.33 -4.30
C ASP A 133 1.58 37.67 -3.56
N GLY A 134 1.29 38.74 -4.29
CA GLY A 134 0.94 40.06 -3.77
C GLY A 134 2.00 40.89 -3.04
N ARG A 135 2.98 41.49 -3.75
CA ARG A 135 3.53 42.81 -3.37
C ARG A 135 3.82 43.70 -4.59
N GLY A 136 2.77 44.00 -5.35
CA GLY A 136 2.73 45.17 -6.23
C GLY A 136 2.36 46.40 -5.40
N VAL A 137 3.36 47.14 -4.94
CA VAL A 137 3.20 48.42 -4.24
C VAL A 137 2.48 49.41 -5.16
N ARG A 138 1.22 49.72 -4.84
CA ARG A 138 0.46 50.81 -5.48
C ARG A 138 1.08 52.15 -5.10
N ARG A 139 1.86 52.75 -6.00
CA ARG A 139 2.16 54.19 -5.94
C ARG A 139 1.09 54.96 -6.69
N ARG A 140 0.37 55.83 -5.95
CA ARG A 140 -0.50 56.88 -6.49
C ARG A 140 0.32 57.82 -7.37
N GLY A 141 -0.19 58.14 -8.55
CA GLY A 141 0.39 59.14 -9.44
C GLY A 141 -0.55 59.51 -10.59
N ARG A 142 -1.38 60.54 -10.35
CA ARG A 142 -1.89 61.57 -11.28
C ARG A 142 -2.31 61.14 -12.71
N ALA A 143 -3.61 61.27 -12.99
CA ALA A 143 -4.15 61.41 -14.34
C ALA A 143 -3.76 62.77 -14.96
N PRO A 144 -3.74 62.87 -16.29
CA PRO A 144 -4.75 63.74 -16.91
C PRO A 144 -5.45 63.12 -18.13
N HIS A 145 -6.64 63.64 -18.38
CA HIS A 145 -7.56 63.33 -19.47
C HIS A 145 -7.05 63.80 -20.85
N HIS A 146 -7.16 62.95 -21.88
CA HIS A 146 -7.73 63.31 -23.19
C HIS A 146 -8.13 62.04 -23.98
N ALA A 147 -9.24 62.09 -24.71
CA ALA A 147 -9.83 61.03 -25.54
C ALA A 147 -9.73 61.42 -27.04
N PRO A 148 -10.40 60.71 -27.98
CA PRO A 148 -10.30 59.30 -28.39
C PRO A 148 -9.83 59.18 -29.86
N GLY A 149 -9.57 57.96 -30.36
CA GLY A 149 -9.29 57.75 -31.79
C GLY A 149 -9.15 56.28 -32.18
N GLU A 150 -9.92 55.90 -33.20
CA GLU A 150 -10.17 54.56 -33.74
C GLU A 150 -9.02 53.93 -34.55
N HIS A 151 -9.24 52.65 -34.89
CA HIS A 151 -8.75 51.88 -36.04
C HIS A 151 -7.54 50.92 -35.90
N ALA A 152 -7.80 49.76 -36.54
CA ALA A 152 -6.88 48.87 -37.25
C ALA A 152 -6.46 47.56 -36.57
N VAL A 153 -7.33 46.57 -36.79
CA VAL A 153 -7.01 45.20 -37.24
C VAL A 153 -5.60 45.06 -37.82
N ARG A 154 -4.73 44.25 -37.18
CA ARG A 154 -3.68 43.49 -37.88
C ARG A 154 -3.46 42.13 -37.24
N ARG A 155 -3.86 41.10 -38.01
CA ARG A 155 -3.36 39.73 -37.90
C ARG A 155 -1.84 39.72 -37.98
N HIS A 156 -1.19 39.00 -37.09
CA HIS A 156 0.13 38.43 -37.36
C HIS A 156 0.16 36.97 -36.92
N GLN A 157 0.18 36.10 -37.92
CA GLN A 157 0.72 34.75 -37.81
C GLN A 157 2.18 34.85 -37.35
N ARG A 158 2.54 34.05 -36.34
CA ARG A 158 3.93 33.68 -36.11
C ARG A 158 4.03 32.18 -35.86
N ALA A 159 4.58 31.53 -36.88
CA ALA A 159 5.04 30.17 -36.88
C ALA A 159 6.20 29.96 -35.89
N GLY A 160 6.27 28.73 -35.37
CA GLY A 160 7.50 28.02 -35.06
C GLY A 160 8.33 28.52 -33.87
N ARG A 161 8.34 27.73 -32.79
CA ARG A 161 9.54 27.41 -32.01
C ARG A 161 9.28 26.18 -31.15
N GLY A 162 9.82 25.04 -31.60
CA GLY A 162 9.86 23.80 -30.83
C GLY A 162 10.56 24.02 -29.49
N ARG A 163 9.89 23.61 -28.41
CA ARG A 163 10.50 23.55 -27.08
C ARG A 163 11.55 22.43 -27.08
N ARG A 164 12.83 22.80 -27.08
CA ARG A 164 13.92 21.90 -26.67
C ARG A 164 13.73 21.58 -25.19
N LEU A 165 13.56 20.30 -24.87
CA LEU A 165 13.71 19.78 -23.50
C LEU A 165 15.16 20.01 -23.04
N PRO A 166 15.42 20.41 -21.78
CA PRO A 166 16.78 20.45 -21.25
C PRO A 166 17.32 19.02 -21.14
N GLN A 167 18.43 18.73 -21.84
CA GLN A 167 19.14 17.47 -21.69
C GLN A 167 19.89 17.48 -20.35
N LEU A 168 19.63 16.48 -19.49
CA LEU A 168 20.44 16.23 -18.30
C LEU A 168 21.84 15.72 -18.71
N PRO A 169 22.92 16.09 -17.99
CA PRO A 169 24.25 15.54 -18.26
C PRO A 169 24.27 14.04 -18.02
N ARG A 170 24.82 13.28 -18.98
CA ARG A 170 25.15 11.84 -18.81
C ARG A 170 26.21 11.71 -17.72
N ALA A 171 25.78 11.37 -16.50
CA ALA A 171 26.69 10.92 -15.47
C ALA A 171 27.20 9.51 -15.81
N ARG A 172 28.52 9.43 -15.90
CA ARG A 172 29.36 8.27 -16.15
C ARG A 172 28.95 7.10 -15.24
N GLN A 173 28.64 5.95 -15.85
CA GLN A 173 28.35 4.71 -15.14
C GLN A 173 29.61 4.24 -14.39
N GLN A 174 29.54 4.17 -13.06
CA GLN A 174 30.35 3.25 -12.26
C GLN A 174 29.44 2.62 -11.19
N PRO A 175 29.32 1.29 -11.13
CA PRO A 175 28.67 0.60 -10.03
C PRO A 175 29.63 0.49 -8.83
N PRO A 176 29.23 0.82 -7.59
CA PRO A 176 30.09 0.64 -6.43
C PRO A 176 29.75 -0.69 -5.76
N TRP A 177 30.23 -1.80 -6.32
CA TRP A 177 30.48 -3.06 -5.60
C TRP A 177 30.93 -4.17 -6.59
N SER A 178 32.22 -4.19 -6.94
CA SER A 178 32.87 -5.43 -7.38
C SER A 178 33.67 -5.97 -6.21
N THR A 179 33.04 -6.84 -5.41
CA THR A 179 33.76 -7.74 -4.51
C THR A 179 33.84 -9.10 -5.19
N LYS A 180 35.00 -9.40 -5.76
CA LYS A 180 35.37 -10.78 -6.13
C LYS A 180 35.41 -11.63 -4.85
N PRO A 181 34.86 -12.85 -4.82
CA PRO A 181 35.12 -13.78 -3.74
C PRO A 181 36.55 -14.34 -3.85
N PRO A 182 37.26 -14.59 -2.73
CA PRO A 182 38.56 -15.23 -2.77
C PRO A 182 38.42 -16.71 -3.15
N SER A 183 39.25 -17.13 -4.10
CA SER A 183 39.46 -18.51 -4.54
C SER A 183 40.07 -19.35 -3.42
N GLY A 184 39.37 -20.39 -2.99
CA GLY A 184 39.87 -21.49 -2.16
C GLY A 184 39.58 -22.84 -2.85
N PRO A 185 40.44 -23.86 -2.68
CA PRO A 185 40.47 -25.02 -3.57
C PRO A 185 39.31 -26.00 -3.32
N GLU A 186 38.88 -26.56 -4.44
CA GLU A 186 37.84 -27.55 -4.65
C GLU A 186 38.27 -28.93 -4.11
N SER A 187 37.44 -29.57 -3.27
CA SER A 187 37.49 -31.02 -3.05
C SER A 187 36.07 -31.58 -2.99
N LYS A 188 35.76 -32.43 -3.98
CA LYS A 188 34.53 -33.20 -4.20
C LYS A 188 34.07 -33.98 -2.96
N PRO A 189 32.75 -34.20 -2.81
CA PRO A 189 32.24 -35.47 -2.32
C PRO A 189 31.65 -36.28 -3.48
N GLU A 190 32.21 -37.47 -3.69
CA GLU A 190 31.73 -38.48 -4.62
C GLU A 190 30.50 -39.20 -4.05
N SER A 191 29.56 -39.45 -4.96
CA SER A 191 28.28 -40.13 -4.78
C SER A 191 28.45 -41.61 -4.44
N THR A 192 27.71 -42.14 -3.46
CA THR A 192 27.18 -43.52 -3.48
C THR A 192 25.99 -43.64 -2.51
N ALA A 193 24.91 -44.23 -2.99
CA ALA A 193 23.79 -44.84 -2.23
C ALA A 193 23.51 -46.21 -2.89
N PRO A 194 22.69 -47.14 -2.34
CA PRO A 194 22.25 -47.42 -0.96
C PRO A 194 22.38 -48.94 -0.58
N GLN A 195 21.70 -49.36 0.52
CA GLN A 195 21.33 -50.72 1.01
C GLN A 195 22.25 -51.37 2.09
N PRO A 196 21.67 -52.06 3.10
CA PRO A 196 21.15 -53.41 2.90
C PRO A 196 19.76 -53.71 3.47
N THR A 197 19.14 -54.72 2.85
CA THR A 197 18.06 -55.55 3.40
C THR A 197 18.68 -56.77 4.06
N GLN A 198 18.43 -57.00 5.34
CA GLN A 198 18.00 -58.26 5.99
C GLN A 198 17.84 -58.02 7.49
#